data_AF-A0A9J6MTG2-F1
#
_entry.id   AF-A0A9J6MTG2-F1
#
_cell.length_a   1.000
_cell.length_b   1.000
_cell.length_c   1.000
_cell.angle_alpha   90.00
_cell.angle_beta   90.00
_cell.angle_gamma   90.00
#
_symmetry.space_group_name_H-M   'P 1'
#
loop_
_entity.id
_entity.type
_entity.pdbx_description
1 polymer ?
#
loop_
_entity_poly.entity_id
_entity_poly.type
_entity_poly.pdbx_seq_one_letter_code
_entity_poly.pdbx_strand_id
1 'polypeptide(L)'
;MIGIVDYGMGNLFSVSKALERLGAEYFISANHSELLEADALILPGVGAFRDAMERLPADTIKEFAATGKPLLGICLGMQLLFENSEENGFTEGLGLLPGSVRRFPGRSE
;
A
#
# COMPACT_ATOMS: atom_id res chain seq x y z
N MET A 1 7.83 -1.57 16.16
CA MET A 1 7.34 -2.70 15.36
C MET A 1 6.80 -2.22 14.02
N ILE A 2 7.07 -2.96 12.93
CA ILE A 2 6.61 -2.64 11.57
C ILE A 2 5.22 -3.24 11.34
N GLY A 3 4.25 -2.44 10.90
CA GLY A 3 2.93 -2.94 10.50
C GLY A 3 2.89 -3.28 9.02
N ILE A 4 2.38 -4.45 8.66
CA ILE A 4 2.05 -4.81 7.28
C ILE A 4 0.53 -4.70 7.12
N VAL A 5 0.10 -3.86 6.18
CA VAL A 5 -1.34 -3.62 5.93
C VAL A 5 -1.94 -4.84 5.22
N ASP A 6 -2.89 -5.49 5.88
CA ASP A 6 -3.70 -6.57 5.29
C ASP A 6 -5.07 -6.04 4.88
N TYR A 7 -5.26 -5.89 3.58
CA TYR A 7 -6.55 -5.56 2.96
C TYR A 7 -6.96 -6.63 1.94
N GLY A 8 -6.42 -7.85 2.10
CA GLY A 8 -6.71 -9.01 1.26
C GLY A 8 -6.09 -8.97 -0.14
N MET A 9 -5.16 -8.05 -0.41
CA MET A 9 -4.62 -7.76 -1.75
C MET A 9 -3.10 -7.54 -1.74
N GLY A 10 -2.34 -8.41 -1.07
CA GLY A 10 -0.88 -8.29 -1.01
C GLY A 10 -0.17 -9.63 -0.86
N ASN A 11 1.10 -9.69 -1.23
CA ASN A 11 1.94 -10.85 -0.95
C ASN A 11 2.51 -10.77 0.48
N LEU A 12 1.62 -10.97 1.46
CA LEU A 12 1.96 -10.88 2.88
C LEU A 12 3.07 -11.86 3.27
N PHE A 13 3.06 -13.07 2.71
CA PHE A 13 4.04 -14.11 2.99
C PHE A 13 5.46 -13.70 2.58
N SER A 14 5.67 -13.16 1.38
CA SER A 14 7.02 -12.77 0.98
C SER A 14 7.53 -11.56 1.76
N VAL A 15 6.66 -10.59 2.08
CA VAL A 15 7.04 -9.43 2.89
C VAL A 15 7.39 -9.84 4.32
N SER A 16 6.57 -10.69 4.94
CA SER A 16 6.83 -11.19 6.29
C SER A 16 8.12 -11.99 6.37
N LYS A 17 8.39 -12.88 5.40
CA LYS A 17 9.67 -13.60 5.31
C LYS A 17 10.88 -12.70 5.10
N ALA A 18 10.73 -11.60 4.38
CA ALA A 18 11.80 -10.62 4.24
C ALA A 18 12.12 -9.95 5.59
N LEU A 19 11.09 -9.54 6.35
CA LEU A 19 11.28 -8.95 7.68
C LEU A 19 11.86 -9.95 8.69
N GLU A 20 11.37 -11.20 8.70
CA GLU A 20 11.95 -12.28 9.52
C GLU A 20 13.45 -12.46 9.24
N ARG A 21 13.83 -12.51 7.95
CA ARG A 21 15.23 -12.66 7.55
C ARG A 21 16.11 -11.48 7.96
N LEU A 22 15.53 -10.29 8.06
CA LEU A 22 16.20 -9.08 8.54
C LEU A 22 16.23 -8.98 10.08
N GLY A 23 15.55 -9.89 10.79
CA GLY A 23 15.40 -9.82 12.24
C GLY A 23 14.52 -8.66 12.72
N ALA A 24 13.65 -8.14 11.85
CA ALA A 24 12.76 -7.04 12.18
C ALA A 24 11.43 -7.56 12.76
N GLU A 25 10.99 -6.97 13.86
CA GLU A 25 9.69 -7.26 14.46
C GLU A 25 8.56 -6.65 13.64
N TYR A 26 7.55 -7.45 13.34
CA TYR A 26 6.41 -7.02 12.54
C TYR A 26 5.10 -7.62 13.04
N PHE A 27 4.00 -6.98 12.64
CA PHE A 27 2.65 -7.52 12.77
C PHE A 27 1.89 -7.30 11.45
N ILE A 28 0.79 -8.03 11.29
CA ILE A 28 -0.08 -7.93 10.12
C ILE A 28 -1.46 -7.53 10.63
N SER A 29 -2.04 -6.47 10.07
CA SER A 29 -3.35 -6.00 10.52
C SER A 29 -4.10 -5.22 9.44
N ALA A 30 -5.42 -5.23 9.57
CA ALA A 30 -6.36 -4.35 8.90
C ALA A 30 -6.97 -3.31 9.87
N ASN A 31 -6.67 -3.43 11.17
CA ASN A 31 -7.32 -2.66 12.21
C ASN A 31 -6.75 -1.23 12.26
N HIS A 32 -7.65 -0.25 12.28
CA HIS A 32 -7.31 1.16 12.30
C HIS A 32 -6.37 1.54 13.46
N SER A 33 -6.74 1.19 14.70
CA SER A 33 -5.95 1.53 15.89
C SER A 33 -4.59 0.85 15.89
N GLU A 34 -4.52 -0.44 15.54
CA GLU A 34 -3.25 -1.17 15.52
C GLU A 34 -2.27 -0.58 14.50
N LEU A 35 -2.76 -0.20 13.31
CA LEU A 35 -1.92 0.38 12.26
C LEU A 35 -1.37 1.76 12.65
N LEU A 36 -2.13 2.59 13.36
CA LEU A 36 -1.66 3.92 13.82
C LEU A 36 -0.57 3.84 14.89
N GLU A 37 -0.58 2.80 15.71
CA GLU A 37 0.44 2.54 16.74
C GLU A 37 1.77 2.03 16.16
N ALA A 38 1.81 1.59 14.89
CA ALA A 38 3.05 1.12 14.27
C ALA A 38 4.14 2.21 14.23
N ASP A 39 5.41 1.81 14.25
CA ASP A 39 6.54 2.75 14.06
C ASP A 39 6.77 3.06 12.57
N ALA A 40 6.42 2.11 11.71
CA ALA A 40 6.45 2.22 10.26
C ALA A 40 5.40 1.28 9.65
N LEU A 41 4.86 1.63 8.49
CA LEU A 41 3.94 0.78 7.74
C LEU A 41 4.54 0.33 6.42
N ILE A 42 4.23 -0.92 6.05
CA ILE A 42 4.41 -1.45 4.70
C ILE A 42 3.02 -1.66 4.11
N LEU A 43 2.78 -1.02 2.96
CA LEU A 43 1.61 -1.21 2.12
C LEU A 43 2.00 -2.11 0.92
N PRO A 44 1.86 -3.43 1.03
CA PRO A 44 2.04 -4.31 -0.13
C PRO A 44 0.85 -4.20 -1.08
N GLY A 45 1.02 -4.60 -2.35
CA GLY A 45 -0.13 -4.68 -3.25
C GLY A 45 0.10 -5.60 -4.44
N VAL A 46 -0.94 -6.35 -4.83
CA VAL A 46 -1.02 -7.11 -6.09
C VAL A 46 -2.43 -6.97 -6.71
N GLY A 47 -2.55 -7.19 -8.02
CA GLY A 47 -3.83 -7.11 -8.72
C GLY A 47 -4.08 -5.73 -9.34
N ALA A 48 -5.35 -5.37 -9.49
CA ALA A 48 -5.79 -4.13 -10.11
C ALA A 48 -5.92 -2.98 -9.10
N PHE A 49 -5.66 -1.76 -9.56
CA PHE A 49 -5.72 -0.53 -8.79
C PHE A 49 -7.12 -0.25 -8.23
N ARG A 50 -8.16 -0.42 -9.04
CA ARG A 50 -9.56 -0.23 -8.63
C ARG A 50 -9.93 -1.14 -7.47
N ASP A 51 -9.72 -2.44 -7.64
CA ASP A 51 -10.03 -3.46 -6.63
C ASP A 51 -9.27 -3.21 -5.32
N ALA A 52 -8.05 -2.68 -5.41
CA ALA A 52 -7.25 -2.37 -4.24
C ALA A 52 -7.83 -1.17 -3.47
N MET A 53 -8.14 -0.08 -4.17
CA MET A 53 -8.74 1.12 -3.56
C MET A 53 -10.10 0.84 -2.93
N GLU A 54 -10.88 -0.11 -3.45
CA GLU A 54 -12.17 -0.51 -2.85
C GLU A 54 -12.03 -1.25 -1.51
N ARG A 55 -10.90 -1.92 -1.27
CA ARG A 55 -10.66 -2.73 -0.07
C ARG A 55 -9.74 -2.06 0.95
N LEU A 56 -8.90 -1.15 0.49
CA LEU A 56 -7.89 -0.49 1.30
C LEU A 56 -8.56 0.36 2.40
N PRO A 57 -8.07 0.32 3.66
CA PRO A 57 -8.49 1.26 4.69
C PRO A 57 -7.87 2.64 4.44
N ALA A 58 -8.29 3.31 3.37
CA ALA A 58 -7.65 4.51 2.82
C ALA A 58 -7.48 5.63 3.85
N ASP A 59 -8.50 5.89 4.66
CA ASP A 59 -8.45 6.94 5.68
C ASP A 59 -7.39 6.64 6.75
N THR A 60 -7.30 5.38 7.21
CA THR A 60 -6.26 4.94 8.15
C THR A 60 -4.85 5.16 7.58
N ILE A 61 -4.64 4.84 6.30
CA ILE A 61 -3.32 5.01 5.67
C ILE A 61 -2.98 6.50 5.51
N LYS A 62 -3.95 7.34 5.16
CA LYS A 62 -3.77 8.79 5.07
C LYS A 62 -3.47 9.41 6.43
N GLU A 63 -4.18 8.97 7.47
CA GLU A 63 -3.95 9.41 8.85
C GLU A 63 -2.57 8.98 9.34
N PHE A 64 -2.17 7.72 9.10
CA PHE A 64 -0.82 7.26 9.42
C PHE A 64 0.25 8.10 8.70
N ALA A 65 0.08 8.35 7.40
CA ALA A 65 1.02 9.17 6.63
C ALA A 65 1.12 10.60 7.18
N ALA A 66 0.03 11.18 7.65
CA ALA A 66 0.01 12.51 8.28
C ALA A 66 0.82 12.58 9.58
N THR A 67 1.07 11.45 10.26
CA THR A 67 1.95 11.42 11.44
C THR A 67 3.43 11.67 11.12
N GLY A 68 3.83 11.55 9.84
CA GLY A 68 5.22 11.65 9.39
C GLY A 68 6.06 10.39 9.63
N LYS A 69 5.47 9.33 10.20
CA LYS A 69 6.12 8.03 10.34
C LYS A 69 6.35 7.37 8.96
N PRO A 70 7.39 6.53 8.79
CA PRO A 70 7.71 5.93 7.50
C PRO A 70 6.59 5.03 6.96
N LEU A 71 6.20 5.26 5.70
CA LEU A 71 5.28 4.42 4.93
C LEU A 71 5.97 3.93 3.65
N LEU A 72 6.04 2.61 3.46
CA LEU A 72 6.63 1.97 2.28
C LEU A 72 5.56 1.27 1.45
N GLY A 73 5.25 1.78 0.26
CA GLY A 73 4.43 1.09 -0.72
C GLY A 73 5.25 0.12 -1.59
N ILE A 74 4.75 -1.10 -1.84
CA ILE A 74 5.43 -2.10 -2.68
C ILE A 74 4.55 -2.46 -3.88
N CYS A 75 5.11 -2.32 -5.09
CA CYS A 75 4.45 -2.62 -6.37
C CYS A 75 3.12 -1.85 -6.51
N LEU A 76 1.97 -2.53 -6.52
CA LEU A 76 0.68 -1.85 -6.53
C LEU A 76 0.52 -0.95 -5.30
N GLY A 77 1.00 -1.36 -4.12
CA GLY A 77 0.94 -0.52 -2.93
C GLY A 77 1.68 0.81 -3.06
N MET A 78 2.75 0.87 -3.89
CA MET A 78 3.42 2.13 -4.25
C MET A 78 2.52 2.98 -5.16
N GLN A 79 1.88 2.34 -6.15
CA GLN A 79 0.99 3.03 -7.09
C GLN A 79 -0.18 3.70 -6.37
N LEU A 80 -0.78 3.03 -5.38
CA LEU A 80 -1.92 3.55 -4.61
C LEU A 80 -1.60 4.87 -3.86
N LEU A 81 -0.32 5.17 -3.60
CA LEU A 81 0.10 6.42 -2.94
C LEU A 81 -0.15 7.67 -3.81
N PHE A 82 -0.25 7.51 -5.12
CA PHE A 82 -0.47 8.61 -6.07
C PHE A 82 -1.92 9.09 -6.11
N GLU A 83 -2.19 10.16 -6.86
CA GLU A 83 -3.53 10.78 -6.92
C GLU A 83 -4.54 9.93 -7.66
N ASN A 84 -4.14 9.19 -8.70
CA ASN A 84 -5.06 8.40 -9.52
C ASN A 84 -4.32 7.40 -10.43
N SER A 85 -5.10 6.50 -11.01
CA SER A 85 -4.67 5.56 -12.06
C SER A 85 -5.61 5.58 -13.25
N GLU A 86 -5.05 5.34 -14.45
CA GLU A 86 -5.78 5.16 -15.71
C GLU A 86 -6.14 3.68 -15.97
N GLU A 87 -5.70 2.75 -15.10
CA GLU A 87 -5.94 1.32 -15.27
C GLU A 87 -7.43 0.99 -15.23
N ASN A 88 -7.94 0.42 -16.33
CA ASN A 88 -9.36 0.06 -16.47
C ASN A 88 -10.30 1.25 -16.17
N GLY A 89 -9.92 2.42 -16.66
CA GLY A 89 -10.63 3.68 -16.45
C GLY A 89 -10.08 4.48 -15.28
N PHE A 90 -10.61 5.68 -15.06
CA PHE A 90 -10.17 6.55 -13.98
C PHE A 90 -10.52 5.94 -12.61
N THR A 91 -9.55 5.94 -11.70
CA THR A 91 -9.73 5.60 -10.28
C THR A 91 -8.89 6.55 -9.43
N GLU A 92 -9.50 7.13 -8.40
CA GLU A 92 -8.78 7.94 -7.41
C GLU A 92 -7.90 7.07 -6.51
N GLY A 93 -6.70 7.55 -6.21
CA GLY A 93 -5.76 6.93 -5.28
C GLY A 93 -5.79 7.59 -3.90
N LEU A 94 -4.74 7.37 -3.10
CA LEU A 94 -4.62 8.00 -1.79
C LEU A 94 -4.28 9.49 -1.88
N GLY A 95 -3.63 9.94 -2.97
CA GLY A 95 -3.24 11.34 -3.14
C GLY A 95 -2.20 11.82 -2.12
N LEU A 96 -1.33 10.91 -1.65
CA LEU A 96 -0.21 11.23 -0.77
C LEU A 96 1.00 11.75 -1.55
N LEU A 97 1.10 11.36 -2.82
CA LEU A 97 2.11 11.81 -3.77
C LEU A 97 1.43 12.41 -5.00
N PRO A 98 1.92 13.54 -5.53
CA PRO A 98 1.37 14.12 -6.74
C PRO A 98 1.68 13.23 -7.95
N GLY A 99 0.72 13.10 -8.87
CA GLY A 99 0.89 12.38 -10.14
C GLY A 99 -0.14 11.28 -10.40
N SER A 100 -0.09 10.76 -11.63
CA SER A 100 -0.98 9.71 -12.13
C SER A 100 -0.20 8.46 -12.52
N VAL A 101 -0.72 7.29 -12.14
CA VAL A 101 -0.22 5.99 -12.59
C VAL A 101 -0.78 5.71 -13.98
N ARG A 102 0.12 5.57 -14.97
CA ARG A 102 -0.23 5.41 -16.38
C ARG A 102 0.35 4.15 -16.97
N ARG A 103 -0.33 3.61 -17.97
CA ARG A 103 0.17 2.49 -18.77
C ARG A 103 1.44 2.92 -19.50
N PHE A 104 2.47 2.08 -19.48
CA PHE A 104 3.66 2.32 -20.29
C PHE A 104 3.30 2.40 -21.79
N PRO A 105 3.92 3.31 -22.55
CA PRO A 105 3.74 3.36 -23.99
C PRO A 105 4.32 2.09 -24.64
N GLY A 106 3.59 1.50 -25.59
CA GLY A 106 4.01 0.30 -26.31
C GLY A 106 2.91 -0.75 -26.45
N ARG A 107 3.13 -1.75 -27.31
CA ARG A 107 2.29 -2.95 -27.38
C ARG A 107 2.90 -4.02 -26.49
N SER A 108 2.07 -4.63 -25.64
CA SER A 108 2.37 -5.93 -25.06
C SER A 108 2.28 -6.95 -26.19
N GLU A 109 3.42 -7.51 -26.58
CA GLU A 109 3.52 -8.63 -27.54
C GLU A 109 2.82 -9.89 -27.01
#